data_AF-A0A7S3EPQ5-F1
#
_entry.id   AF-A0A7S3EPQ5-F1
#
_cell.length_a   1.000
_cell.length_b   1.000
_cell.length_c   1.000
_cell.angle_alpha   90.00
_cell.angle_beta   90.00
_cell.angle_gamma   90.00
#
_symmetry.space_group_name_H-M   'P 1'
#
loop_
_entity.id
_entity.type
_entity.pdbx_description
1 polymer ?
#
loop_
_entity_poly.entity_id
_entity_poly.type
_entity_poly.pdbx_seq_one_letter_code
_entity_poly.pdbx_strand_id
1 'polypeptide(L)'
;SRRSMLARGRPGYCGKTVYYSDCEHAAYGAWSIPRLRDCIDACTACSGCHYVSFSQENRDCSWFRTCSLDRLEGGVSYANMNSYKTYSLIEEGKQDGKQDGPHADPTSASGAIKGAGTGSANVGETAAKVREDLTAALAVT
;
A
#
# COMPACT_ATOMS: atom_id res chain seq x y z
N SER A 1 4.30 0.52 -23.89
CA SER A 1 3.34 -0.27 -23.11
C SER A 1 3.74 -0.28 -21.65
N ARG A 2 3.11 0.55 -20.79
CA ARG A 2 3.34 0.52 -19.34
C ARG A 2 2.67 -0.75 -18.81
N ARG A 3 3.45 -1.71 -18.32
CA ARG A 3 2.91 -2.92 -17.69
C ARG A 3 2.49 -2.51 -16.28
N SER A 4 1.21 -2.26 -16.06
CA SER A 4 0.68 -2.02 -14.72
C SER A 4 1.03 -3.22 -13.82
N MET A 5 2.08 -3.11 -13.01
CA MET A 5 2.49 -4.12 -12.04
C MET A 5 1.61 -3.97 -10.81
N LEU A 6 0.39 -4.50 -10.88
CA LEU A 6 -0.43 -4.70 -9.69
C LEU A 6 0.33 -5.60 -8.73
N ALA A 7 0.56 -5.11 -7.51
CA ALA A 7 1.00 -5.98 -6.45
C ALA A 7 -0.01 -7.14 -6.28
N ARG A 8 0.47 -8.35 -5.97
CA ARG A 8 -0.43 -9.48 -5.69
C ARG A 8 -1.42 -9.08 -4.59
N GLY A 9 -2.71 -9.28 -4.85
CA GLY A 9 -3.77 -8.86 -3.92
C GLY A 9 -3.64 -9.54 -2.56
N ARG A 10 -3.72 -8.75 -1.49
CA ARG A 10 -3.68 -9.22 -0.09
C ARG A 10 -5.11 -9.47 0.40
N PRO A 11 -5.38 -10.59 1.12
CA PRO A 11 -6.71 -10.86 1.65
C PRO A 11 -7.21 -9.73 2.55
N GLY A 12 -8.49 -9.40 2.43
CA GLY A 12 -9.14 -8.34 3.18
C GLY A 12 -9.36 -7.05 2.39
N TYR A 13 -9.99 -6.08 3.02
CA TYR A 13 -10.37 -4.78 2.45
C TYR A 13 -9.91 -3.61 3.32
N CYS A 14 -9.78 -2.42 2.73
CA CYS A 14 -9.23 -1.25 3.43
C CYS A 14 -10.21 -0.60 4.41
N GLY A 15 -11.52 -0.73 4.18
CA GLY A 15 -12.57 -0.19 5.03
C GLY A 15 -13.92 -0.14 4.33
N LYS A 16 -14.95 0.32 5.05
CA LYS A 16 -16.29 0.52 4.47
C LYS A 16 -16.30 1.74 3.55
N THR A 17 -16.97 1.60 2.42
CA THR A 17 -17.07 2.63 1.37
C THR A 17 -18.53 3.02 1.12
N VAL A 18 -18.72 4.06 0.32
CA VAL A 18 -20.02 4.49 -0.20
C VAL A 18 -19.99 4.46 -1.72
N TYR A 19 -21.12 4.09 -2.33
CA TYR A 19 -21.29 4.22 -3.79
C TYR A 19 -21.47 5.68 -4.20
N TYR A 20 -21.18 5.99 -5.47
CA TYR A 20 -21.37 7.32 -6.09
C TYR A 20 -20.46 8.45 -5.56
N SER A 21 -19.28 8.09 -5.07
CA SER A 21 -18.21 9.03 -4.72
C SER A 21 -17.47 9.55 -5.95
N ASP A 22 -17.07 10.83 -5.93
CA ASP A 22 -16.14 11.39 -6.91
C ASP A 22 -14.71 10.97 -6.57
N CYS A 23 -14.09 10.19 -7.45
CA CYS A 23 -12.78 9.63 -7.18
C CYS A 23 -11.62 10.63 -7.30
N GLU A 24 -11.86 11.79 -7.93
CA GLU A 24 -10.85 12.85 -8.04
C GLU A 24 -10.67 13.62 -6.72
N HIS A 25 -11.75 13.72 -5.93
CA HIS A 25 -11.77 14.57 -4.74
C HIS A 25 -11.98 13.79 -3.44
N ALA A 26 -12.75 12.71 -3.46
CA ALA A 26 -13.05 11.94 -2.25
C ALA A 26 -11.87 11.07 -1.81
N ALA A 27 -11.83 10.72 -0.52
CA ALA A 27 -10.80 9.86 0.04
C ALA A 27 -10.98 8.38 -0.36
N TYR A 28 -12.22 7.98 -0.63
CA TYR A 28 -12.61 6.62 -0.95
C TYR A 28 -14.01 6.58 -1.57
N GLY A 29 -14.34 5.43 -2.12
CA GLY A 29 -15.71 5.03 -2.42
C GLY A 29 -15.78 3.74 -3.23
N ALA A 30 -16.88 3.51 -3.94
CA ALA A 30 -17.11 2.23 -4.60
C ALA A 30 -17.80 2.34 -5.96
N TRP A 31 -17.43 1.42 -6.84
CA TRP A 31 -18.10 1.15 -8.11
C TRP A 31 -18.67 -0.28 -8.10
N SER A 32 -19.83 -0.46 -8.78
CA SER A 32 -20.37 -1.79 -9.04
C SER A 32 -19.73 -2.37 -10.31
N ILE A 33 -18.51 -2.89 -10.15
CA ILE A 33 -17.72 -3.48 -11.24
C ILE A 33 -17.44 -4.94 -10.89
N PRO A 34 -17.91 -5.92 -11.70
CA PRO A 34 -17.81 -7.34 -11.36
C PRO A 34 -16.47 -7.98 -11.78
N ARG A 35 -15.59 -7.23 -12.43
CA ARG A 35 -14.31 -7.74 -12.95
C ARG A 35 -13.16 -6.95 -12.36
N LEU A 36 -12.16 -7.66 -11.84
CA LEU A 36 -10.98 -7.05 -11.26
C LEU A 36 -10.25 -6.15 -12.26
N ARG A 37 -10.15 -6.57 -13.53
CA ARG A 37 -9.45 -5.78 -14.54
C ARG A 37 -10.11 -4.41 -14.75
N ASP A 38 -11.42 -4.39 -14.91
CA ASP A 38 -12.19 -3.16 -15.10
C ASP A 38 -12.13 -2.26 -13.85
N CYS A 39 -12.09 -2.86 -12.65
CA CYS A 39 -11.92 -2.16 -11.38
C CYS A 39 -10.56 -1.44 -11.30
N ILE A 40 -9.51 -2.11 -11.75
CA ILE A 40 -8.16 -1.55 -11.85
C ILE A 40 -8.10 -0.46 -12.91
N ASP A 41 -8.66 -0.71 -14.09
CA ASP A 41 -8.65 0.26 -15.18
C ASP A 41 -9.36 1.56 -14.76
N ALA A 42 -10.51 1.45 -14.07
CA ALA A 42 -11.21 2.60 -13.47
C ALA A 42 -10.36 3.34 -12.44
N CYS A 43 -9.65 2.61 -11.57
CA CYS A 43 -8.73 3.20 -10.60
C CYS A 43 -7.56 3.93 -11.29
N THR A 44 -6.93 3.33 -12.30
CA THR A 44 -5.81 3.96 -13.01
C THR A 44 -6.21 5.19 -13.83
N ALA A 45 -7.48 5.29 -14.21
CA ALA A 45 -8.03 6.47 -14.86
C ALA A 45 -8.28 7.63 -13.89
N CYS A 46 -8.17 7.39 -12.58
CA CYS A 46 -8.52 8.34 -11.54
C CYS A 46 -7.31 8.75 -10.70
N SER A 47 -7.01 10.05 -10.64
CA SER A 47 -5.78 10.53 -10.00
C SER A 47 -5.73 10.30 -8.49
N GLY A 48 -6.91 10.22 -7.85
CA GLY A 48 -7.05 9.92 -6.44
C GLY A 48 -6.89 8.44 -6.09
N CYS A 49 -7.01 7.51 -7.04
CA CYS A 49 -7.10 6.10 -6.70
C CYS A 49 -5.74 5.41 -6.66
N HIS A 50 -5.31 4.95 -5.47
CA HIS A 50 -4.02 4.27 -5.27
C HIS A 50 -4.19 2.82 -4.80
N TYR A 51 -5.37 2.46 -4.31
CA TYR A 51 -5.68 1.12 -3.83
C TYR A 51 -7.09 0.70 -4.25
N VAL A 52 -7.27 -0.59 -4.52
CA VAL A 52 -8.59 -1.19 -4.72
C VAL A 52 -8.79 -2.41 -3.84
N SER A 53 -9.92 -2.49 -3.15
CA SER A 53 -10.45 -3.70 -2.53
C SER A 53 -11.56 -4.26 -3.40
N PHE A 54 -11.33 -5.44 -3.96
CA PHE A 54 -12.24 -6.06 -4.93
C PHE A 54 -12.79 -7.38 -4.41
N SER A 55 -14.08 -7.62 -4.61
CA SER A 55 -14.74 -8.91 -4.40
C SER A 55 -15.57 -9.28 -5.63
N GLN A 56 -15.23 -10.41 -6.26
CA GLN A 56 -15.99 -10.95 -7.39
C GLN A 56 -17.37 -11.46 -6.93
N GLU A 57 -17.44 -12.02 -5.73
CA GLU A 57 -18.67 -12.56 -5.14
C GLU A 57 -19.68 -11.44 -4.88
N ASN A 58 -19.21 -10.32 -4.32
CA ASN A 58 -20.05 -9.17 -4.02
C ASN A 58 -20.20 -8.21 -5.21
N ARG A 59 -19.46 -8.44 -6.31
CA ARG A 59 -19.37 -7.55 -7.49
C ARG A 59 -19.03 -6.11 -7.09
N ASP A 60 -18.15 -5.99 -6.11
CA ASP A 60 -17.78 -4.72 -5.51
C ASP A 60 -16.34 -4.35 -5.83
N CYS A 61 -16.14 -3.10 -6.23
CA CYS A 61 -14.84 -2.48 -6.43
C CYS A 61 -14.78 -1.21 -5.58
N SER A 62 -14.22 -1.36 -4.38
CA SER A 62 -13.96 -0.26 -3.46
C SER A 62 -12.58 0.34 -3.74
N TRP A 63 -12.48 1.66 -3.84
CA TRP A 63 -11.25 2.38 -4.15
C TRP A 63 -10.88 3.34 -3.02
N PHE A 64 -9.57 3.59 -2.85
CA PHE A 64 -9.03 4.41 -1.77
C PHE A 64 -7.81 5.21 -2.22
N ARG A 65 -7.69 6.44 -1.70
CA ARG A 65 -6.45 7.24 -1.79
C ARG A 65 -5.35 6.69 -0.89
N THR A 66 -5.73 6.14 0.27
CA THR A 66 -4.80 5.65 1.28
C THR A 66 -5.30 4.34 1.86
N CYS A 67 -4.39 3.37 2.05
CA CYS A 67 -4.72 2.10 2.69
C CYS A 67 -3.51 1.50 3.41
N SER A 68 -3.71 1.08 4.66
CA SER A 68 -2.70 0.36 5.44
C SER A 68 -2.79 -1.14 5.14
N LEU A 69 -1.99 -1.63 4.20
CA LEU A 69 -2.01 -3.05 3.82
C LEU A 69 -1.75 -3.96 5.03
N ASP A 70 -0.94 -3.58 6.02
CA ASP A 70 -0.69 -4.43 7.20
C ASP A 70 -1.87 -4.52 8.18
N ARG A 71 -2.96 -3.79 7.94
CA ARG A 71 -4.14 -3.72 8.81
C ARG A 71 -5.46 -3.82 8.03
N LEU A 72 -5.51 -4.72 7.04
CA LEU A 72 -6.74 -4.97 6.28
C LEU A 72 -7.83 -5.57 7.17
N GLU A 73 -9.06 -5.12 6.97
CA GLU A 73 -10.25 -5.69 7.58
C GLU A 73 -10.65 -7.01 6.86
N GLY A 74 -11.48 -7.84 7.50
CA GLY A 74 -11.94 -9.12 6.91
C GLY A 74 -11.07 -10.34 7.23
N GLY A 75 -10.16 -10.23 8.21
CA GLY A 75 -9.48 -11.38 8.82
C GLY A 75 -10.33 -12.17 9.84
N VAL A 76 -11.61 -11.80 10.02
CA VAL A 76 -12.55 -12.43 10.94
C VAL A 76 -13.86 -12.79 10.21
N SER A 77 -14.34 -14.01 10.46
CA SER A 77 -15.27 -14.83 9.66
C SER A 77 -16.70 -14.32 9.46
N TYR A 78 -16.89 -13.14 8.87
CA TYR A 78 -18.12 -12.87 8.14
C TYR A 78 -17.93 -13.39 6.71
N ALA A 79 -18.64 -14.46 6.35
CA ALA A 79 -18.41 -15.21 5.11
C ALA A 79 -18.26 -14.32 3.85
N ASN A 80 -19.09 -13.29 3.73
CA ASN A 80 -19.12 -12.39 2.57
C ASN A 80 -17.97 -11.38 2.54
N MET A 81 -17.24 -11.21 3.64
CA MET A 81 -16.16 -10.22 3.78
C MET A 81 -14.78 -10.85 3.53
N ASN A 82 -14.70 -12.18 3.56
CA ASN A 82 -13.46 -12.94 3.30
C ASN A 82 -13.13 -13.03 1.80
N SER A 83 -14.07 -12.68 0.91
CA SER A 83 -13.86 -12.71 -0.54
C SER A 83 -13.13 -11.49 -1.09
N TYR A 84 -12.91 -10.46 -0.27
CA TYR A 84 -12.18 -9.28 -0.69
C TYR A 84 -10.67 -9.50 -0.77
N LYS A 85 -10.07 -8.93 -1.80
CA LYS A 85 -8.62 -8.77 -1.93
C LYS A 85 -8.28 -7.32 -2.23
N THR A 86 -7.26 -6.81 -1.55
CA THR A 86 -6.76 -5.45 -1.74
C THR A 86 -5.49 -5.42 -2.57
N TYR A 87 -5.45 -4.56 -3.57
CA TYR A 87 -4.34 -4.34 -4.49
C TYR A 87 -3.85 -2.90 -4.35
N SER A 88 -2.53 -2.71 -4.30
CA SER A 88 -1.92 -1.38 -4.47
C SER A 88 -1.62 -1.14 -5.95
N LEU A 89 -1.96 0.06 -6.42
CA LEU A 89 -1.66 0.55 -7.75
C LEU A 89 -0.53 1.56 -7.61
N ILE A 90 0.70 1.04 -7.55
CA ILE A 90 1.90 1.89 -7.53
C ILE A 90 2.22 2.23 -8.98
N GLU A 91 2.16 3.51 -9.34
CA GLU A 91 2.83 4.04 -10.53
C GLU A 91 4.33 3.71 -10.40
N GLU A 92 4.92 3.06 -11.40
CA GLU A 92 6.28 2.51 -11.33
C GLU A 92 7.29 3.51 -10.72
N GLY A 93 7.94 3.14 -9.60
CA GLY A 93 9.00 3.97 -9.02
C GLY A 93 9.32 3.82 -7.52
N LYS A 94 8.58 3.01 -6.74
CA LYS A 94 8.90 2.79 -5.32
C LYS A 94 8.70 1.33 -4.94
N GLN A 95 9.80 0.58 -4.87
CA GLN A 95 9.82 -0.75 -4.29
C GLN A 95 9.62 -0.61 -2.78
N ASP A 96 8.38 -0.69 -2.32
CA ASP A 96 8.11 -0.87 -0.89
C ASP A 96 8.54 -2.30 -0.50
N GLY A 97 9.76 -2.40 0.02
CA GLY A 97 10.18 -3.43 0.96
C GLY A 97 10.22 -4.88 0.47
N LYS A 98 11.41 -5.32 0.05
CA LYS A 98 12.06 -6.55 0.55
C LYS A 98 11.12 -7.75 0.78
N GLN A 99 10.84 -8.49 -0.28
CA GLN A 99 10.48 -9.91 -0.17
C GLN A 99 11.76 -10.74 -0.33
N ASP A 100 12.53 -10.85 0.74
CA ASP A 100 13.45 -11.99 0.87
C ASP A 100 12.59 -13.20 1.21
N GLY A 101 12.56 -14.20 0.32
CA GLY A 101 11.89 -15.49 0.57
C GLY A 101 12.68 -16.36 1.57
N PRO A 102 12.53 -17.70 1.57
CA PRO A 102 11.44 -18.55 1.11
C PRO A 102 10.74 -19.25 2.29
N HIS A 103 9.43 -19.54 2.20
CA HIS A 103 8.83 -20.57 3.07
C HIS A 103 9.28 -21.94 2.57
N ALA A 104 10.36 -22.45 3.15
CA ALA A 104 10.71 -23.86 3.16
C ALA A 104 10.72 -24.31 4.62
N ASP A 105 9.74 -25.13 5.00
CA ASP A 105 9.93 -26.16 6.03
C ASP A 105 10.01 -27.48 5.28
N PRO A 106 11.06 -28.29 5.54
CA PRO A 106 10.93 -29.25 6.63
C PRO A 106 12.22 -29.47 7.45
N THR A 107 12.02 -29.63 8.76
CA THR A 107 12.74 -30.56 9.66
C THR A 107 14.16 -31.00 9.29
N SER A 108 15.16 -30.46 10.01
CA SER A 108 16.24 -31.28 10.61
C SER A 108 17.03 -30.50 11.66
N ALA A 109 17.13 -31.12 12.83
CA ALA A 109 17.94 -30.70 13.96
C ALA A 109 19.42 -31.11 13.79
N SER A 110 20.35 -30.27 14.24
CA SER A 110 21.52 -30.65 15.07
C SER A 110 22.51 -29.49 15.24
N GLY A 111 23.03 -29.31 16.45
CA GLY A 111 24.45 -28.93 16.64
C GLY A 111 24.81 -27.50 17.08
N ALA A 112 24.69 -27.26 18.39
CA ALA A 112 25.70 -26.68 19.30
C ALA A 112 26.76 -25.61 18.86
N ILE A 113 26.72 -24.48 19.58
CA ILE A 113 27.78 -23.68 20.27
C ILE A 113 28.81 -22.75 19.57
N LYS A 114 28.88 -21.54 20.18
CA LYS A 114 30.02 -20.64 20.53
C LYS A 114 30.71 -19.78 19.45
N GLY A 115 30.77 -18.47 19.74
CA GLY A 115 31.79 -17.55 19.24
C GLY A 115 31.49 -16.08 19.55
N ALA A 116 32.28 -15.46 20.42
CA ALA A 116 32.22 -14.06 20.84
C ALA A 116 33.08 -13.13 19.96
N GLY A 117 32.83 -11.82 20.02
CA GLY A 117 33.72 -10.75 19.55
C GLY A 117 32.94 -9.49 19.14
N THR A 118 32.77 -8.50 20.02
CA THR A 118 33.52 -7.21 20.03
C THR A 118 33.55 -6.54 18.66
N GLY A 119 32.88 -5.43 18.37
CA GLY A 119 32.90 -4.14 19.08
C GLY A 119 33.49 -3.10 18.13
N SER A 120 32.75 -2.05 17.79
CA SER A 120 33.28 -0.70 17.51
C SER A 120 32.15 0.27 17.19
N ALA A 121 32.06 1.25 18.07
CA ALA A 121 31.32 2.48 17.89
C ALA A 121 31.92 3.30 16.73
N ASN A 122 31.07 4.07 16.05
CA ASN A 122 31.50 5.35 15.51
C ASN A 122 30.60 6.43 16.09
N VAL A 123 31.27 7.41 16.68
CA VAL A 123 30.77 8.65 17.26
C VAL A 123 31.09 9.77 16.26
N GLY A 124 30.21 10.75 16.14
CA GLY A 124 30.38 11.95 15.30
C GLY A 124 29.01 12.47 14.85
N GLU A 125 28.28 13.28 15.62
CA GLU A 125 28.50 14.73 15.85
C GLU A 125 28.33 15.50 14.51
N THR A 126 27.50 16.53 14.29
CA THR A 126 26.71 17.46 15.11
C THR A 126 25.66 18.20 14.25
N ALA A 127 24.60 18.67 14.93
CA ALA A 127 23.97 20.00 14.84
C ALA A 127 23.47 20.63 13.51
N ALA A 128 22.15 20.84 13.51
CA ALA A 128 21.45 22.13 13.34
C ALA A 128 21.68 22.99 12.09
N LYS A 129 20.61 23.18 11.30
CA LYS A 129 20.27 24.50 10.74
C LYS A 129 18.75 24.65 10.61
N VAL A 130 18.17 25.34 11.59
CA VAL A 130 16.86 25.99 11.50
C VAL A 130 17.10 27.42 11.00
N ARG A 131 16.07 28.01 10.39
CA ARG A 131 15.88 29.45 10.07
C ARG A 131 16.59 29.84 8.78
N GLU A 132 16.11 30.72 7.92
CA GLU A 132 14.93 31.58 7.72
C GLU A 132 15.26 32.23 6.36
N ASP A 133 14.30 32.56 5.49
CA ASP A 133 14.40 33.76 4.63
C ASP A 133 13.07 33.96 3.89
N LEU A 134 12.16 34.61 4.62
CA LEU A 134 11.05 35.37 4.08
C LEU A 134 11.55 36.82 3.99
N THR A 135 11.87 37.35 2.81
CA THR A 135 11.54 38.75 2.46
C THR A 135 11.82 39.11 1.00
N ALA A 136 10.76 39.67 0.39
CA ALA A 136 10.74 40.84 -0.48
C ALA A 136 11.43 40.81 -1.86
N ALA A 137 10.59 40.91 -2.90
CA ALA A 137 10.68 41.99 -3.90
C ALA A 137 9.36 42.13 -4.69
N LEU A 138 8.36 42.77 -4.07
CA LEU A 138 7.38 43.59 -4.80
C LEU A 138 8.09 44.90 -5.16
N ALA A 139 8.31 45.16 -6.44
CA ALA A 139 8.37 46.48 -7.06
C ALA A 139 9.10 46.39 -8.42
N VAL A 140 8.34 46.25 -9.51
CA VAL A 140 8.68 46.97 -10.74
C VAL A 140 7.39 47.62 -11.22
N THR A 141 7.51 48.94 -11.25
CA THR A 141 6.61 50.00 -11.72
C THR A 141 6.08 49.77 -13.13
#